data_AF-A0A925IA23-F1
#
_entry.id   AF-A0A925IA23-F1
#
_cell.length_a   1.000
_cell.length_b   1.000
_cell.length_c   1.000
_cell.angle_alpha   90.00
_cell.angle_beta   90.00
_cell.angle_gamma   90.00
#
_symmetry.space_group_name_H-M   'P 1'
#
loop_
_entity.id
_entity.type
_entity.pdbx_description
1 polymer ?
#
loop_
_entity_poly.entity_id
_entity_poly.type
_entity_poly.pdbx_seq_one_letter_code
_entity_poly.pdbx_strand_id
1 'polypeptide(L)'
;GANEAPPAIISIFIGKYLTDVLNQVETRVSGHFDEQDEAILKLDIHKSIPELMLDNTDRNRTSPFAFTGNKFEFRAVGSSANCAGPMTTINTIMAETLKNFKSEVDGIIEKGEKKEVALMQVIQKYIVDSKAVLFEGDGYSEEWAKEAEKRGLGNVKTTPLALDAFVTKKSKDLFQHNDIYSHPELEARHEIMLEAYVKKVQIEARVMGDLASTLILPAAVRYQNDIIQNILGLKEVGLAETSYANQKQILGVLSDHINTIADNVEKMIEARKVANEIEDMREKAIAYCDDVKGNYFDIIRYHVDKLELMVNDSYWPLPKYRELLFLR
;
A
#
# COMPACT_ATOMS: atom_id res chain seq x y z
N GLY A 1 -2.82 1.89 -2.76
CA GLY A 1 -4.24 1.65 -3.09
C GLY A 1 -4.99 2.95 -3.23
N ALA A 2 -4.43 3.91 -3.96
CA ALA A 2 -4.97 5.24 -4.21
C ALA A 2 -4.14 5.90 -5.31
N ASN A 3 -4.74 6.77 -6.13
CA ASN A 3 -4.04 7.59 -7.13
C ASN A 3 -3.04 6.79 -7.98
N GLU A 4 -3.51 5.74 -8.67
CA GLU A 4 -2.70 4.83 -9.50
C GLU A 4 -1.69 3.93 -8.75
N ALA A 5 -1.58 4.02 -7.42
CA ALA A 5 -0.82 3.04 -6.63
C ALA A 5 -1.68 1.84 -6.23
N PRO A 6 -1.24 0.58 -6.50
CA PRO A 6 -2.05 -0.63 -6.28
C PRO A 6 -2.43 -0.86 -4.80
N PRO A 7 -3.52 -1.58 -4.51
CA PRO A 7 -3.92 -1.93 -3.13
C PRO A 7 -2.95 -2.95 -2.50
N ALA A 8 -3.08 -3.18 -1.19
CA ALA A 8 -2.32 -4.19 -0.44
C ALA A 8 -2.80 -5.64 -0.69
N ILE A 9 -3.54 -5.87 -1.78
CA ILE A 9 -4.06 -7.16 -2.20
C ILE A 9 -3.23 -7.60 -3.40
N ILE A 10 -2.44 -8.67 -3.26
CA ILE A 10 -1.63 -9.17 -4.37
C ILE A 10 -2.51 -9.98 -5.34
N SER A 11 -2.74 -9.41 -6.52
CA SER A 11 -3.39 -10.06 -7.65
C SER A 11 -2.59 -9.86 -8.93
N ILE A 12 -2.83 -10.74 -9.90
CA ILE A 12 -2.13 -10.76 -11.19
C ILE A 12 -3.12 -10.43 -12.30
N PHE A 13 -2.76 -9.43 -13.10
CA PHE A 13 -3.42 -9.08 -14.35
C PHE A 13 -2.65 -9.71 -15.51
N ILE A 14 -3.31 -10.52 -16.33
CA ILE A 14 -2.70 -11.20 -17.47
C ILE A 14 -3.30 -10.80 -18.82
N GLY A 15 -4.45 -10.10 -18.80
CA GLY A 15 -5.15 -9.68 -19.99
C GLY A 15 -5.99 -10.80 -20.61
N LYS A 16 -6.95 -10.40 -21.44
CA LYS A 16 -7.91 -11.31 -22.08
C LYS A 16 -7.23 -12.43 -22.88
N TYR A 17 -6.20 -12.12 -23.67
CA TYR A 17 -5.56 -13.10 -24.54
C TYR A 17 -4.89 -14.23 -23.76
N LEU A 18 -4.06 -13.89 -22.76
CA LEU A 18 -3.40 -14.91 -21.96
C LEU A 18 -4.45 -15.68 -21.13
N THR A 19 -5.49 -15.00 -20.64
CA THR A 19 -6.64 -15.66 -19.98
C THR A 19 -7.30 -16.71 -20.88
N ASP A 20 -7.56 -16.38 -22.16
CA ASP A 20 -8.16 -17.31 -23.11
C ASP A 20 -7.24 -18.52 -23.38
N VAL A 21 -5.93 -18.31 -23.48
CA VAL A 21 -4.94 -19.41 -23.63
C VAL A 21 -4.92 -20.30 -22.38
N LEU A 22 -4.90 -19.73 -21.18
CA LEU A 22 -4.92 -20.50 -19.94
C LEU A 22 -6.22 -21.33 -19.81
N ASN A 23 -7.37 -20.75 -20.18
CA ASN A 23 -8.65 -21.45 -20.20
C ASN A 23 -8.68 -22.60 -21.22
N GLN A 24 -8.06 -22.45 -22.39
CA GLN A 24 -7.93 -23.54 -23.36
C GLN A 24 -7.12 -24.71 -22.81
N VAL A 25 -5.99 -24.43 -22.14
CA VAL A 25 -5.17 -25.47 -21.50
C VAL A 25 -5.95 -26.16 -20.40
N GLU A 26 -6.61 -25.40 -19.52
CA GLU A 26 -7.38 -25.97 -18.41
C GLU A 26 -8.50 -26.91 -18.89
N THR A 27 -9.27 -26.49 -19.89
CA THR A 27 -10.45 -27.23 -20.36
C THR A 27 -10.09 -28.46 -21.19
N ARG A 28 -8.95 -28.43 -21.89
CA ARG A 28 -8.56 -29.50 -22.82
C ARG A 28 -7.62 -30.53 -22.18
N VAL A 29 -6.79 -30.12 -21.22
CA VAL A 29 -5.95 -31.06 -20.47
C VAL A 29 -6.78 -31.71 -19.37
N SER A 30 -7.18 -32.96 -19.60
CA SER A 30 -8.02 -33.76 -18.70
C SER A 30 -7.41 -35.15 -18.47
N GLY A 31 -8.07 -36.01 -17.69
CA GLY A 31 -7.57 -37.36 -17.34
C GLY A 31 -7.39 -38.32 -18.52
N HIS A 32 -7.89 -38.00 -19.71
CA HIS A 32 -7.68 -38.77 -20.96
C HIS A 32 -6.76 -38.07 -21.96
N PHE A 33 -6.06 -37.00 -21.56
CA PHE A 33 -5.20 -36.22 -22.44
C PHE A 33 -3.99 -37.04 -22.88
N ASP A 34 -3.87 -37.27 -24.18
CA ASP A 34 -2.81 -38.04 -24.80
C ASP A 34 -1.88 -37.21 -25.70
N GLU A 35 -0.96 -37.86 -26.39
CA GLU A 35 0.00 -37.21 -27.29
C GLU A 35 -0.65 -36.51 -28.49
N GLN A 36 -1.75 -37.06 -29.00
CA GLN A 36 -2.45 -36.49 -30.14
C GLN A 36 -3.16 -35.21 -29.71
N ASP A 37 -3.81 -35.24 -28.54
CA ASP A 37 -4.42 -34.06 -27.93
C ASP A 37 -3.38 -32.96 -27.64
N GLU A 38 -2.18 -33.35 -27.18
CA GLU A 38 -1.06 -32.46 -26.91
C GLU A 38 -0.57 -31.73 -28.16
N ALA A 39 -0.37 -32.47 -29.25
CA ALA A 39 0.07 -31.91 -30.52
C ALA A 39 -0.98 -30.95 -31.10
N ILE A 40 -2.26 -31.30 -31.03
CA ILE A 40 -3.38 -30.44 -31.49
C ILE A 40 -3.43 -29.17 -30.65
N LEU A 41 -3.35 -29.29 -29.32
CA LEU A 41 -3.39 -28.15 -28.42
C LEU A 41 -2.24 -27.17 -28.67
N LYS A 42 -1.01 -27.67 -28.85
CA LYS A 42 0.14 -26.83 -29.21
C LYS A 42 -0.09 -26.06 -30.51
N LEU A 43 -0.61 -26.71 -31.54
CA LEU A 43 -0.90 -26.08 -32.83
C LEU A 43 -1.96 -24.98 -32.68
N ASP A 44 -3.00 -25.22 -31.88
CA ASP A 44 -4.06 -24.25 -31.64
C ASP A 44 -3.60 -23.06 -30.80
N ILE A 45 -2.77 -23.28 -29.77
CA ILE A 45 -2.15 -22.21 -28.99
C ILE A 45 -1.24 -21.37 -29.90
N HIS A 46 -0.42 -21.99 -30.75
CA HIS A 46 0.50 -21.27 -31.63
C HIS A 46 -0.24 -20.40 -32.67
N LYS A 47 -1.41 -20.83 -33.14
CA LYS A 47 -2.31 -20.01 -33.97
C LYS A 47 -2.99 -18.88 -33.19
N SER A 48 -3.13 -19.04 -31.87
CA SER A 48 -3.83 -18.10 -30.99
C SER A 48 -2.91 -17.05 -30.37
N ILE A 49 -1.58 -17.23 -30.43
CA ILE A 49 -0.58 -16.23 -30.00
C ILE A 49 -0.32 -15.29 -31.18
N PRO A 50 -0.92 -14.08 -31.24
CA PRO A 50 -0.51 -13.08 -32.21
C PRO A 50 0.97 -12.72 -32.02
N GLU A 51 1.67 -12.42 -33.13
CA GLU A 51 2.99 -11.76 -33.07
C GLU A 51 2.88 -10.56 -32.13
N LEU A 52 3.81 -10.47 -31.16
CA LEU A 52 3.94 -9.43 -30.13
C LEU A 52 3.49 -8.05 -30.63
N MET A 53 2.20 -7.77 -30.50
CA MET A 53 1.63 -6.46 -30.80
C MET A 53 2.13 -5.51 -29.72
N LEU A 54 2.44 -4.28 -30.15
CA LEU A 54 2.75 -3.16 -29.27
C LEU A 54 1.77 -3.11 -28.10
N ASP A 55 2.35 -2.96 -26.91
CA ASP A 55 1.71 -2.92 -25.59
C ASP A 55 0.34 -2.22 -25.61
N ASN A 56 -0.71 -3.00 -25.82
CA ASN A 56 -2.11 -2.56 -25.73
C ASN A 56 -2.70 -2.88 -24.34
N THR A 57 -1.86 -3.28 -23.37
CA THR A 57 -2.30 -3.64 -22.01
C THR A 57 -2.38 -2.45 -21.04
N ASP A 58 -2.11 -1.22 -21.50
CA ASP A 58 -2.19 0.01 -20.69
C ASP A 58 -3.62 0.51 -20.46
N ARG A 59 -4.44 -0.25 -19.72
CA ARG A 59 -5.63 0.34 -19.08
C ARG A 59 -5.82 -0.03 -17.61
N ASN A 60 -5.28 -1.13 -17.13
CA ASN A 60 -5.41 -1.49 -15.72
C ASN A 60 -4.12 -1.23 -14.92
N ARG A 61 -3.92 0.03 -14.54
CA ARG A 61 -2.79 0.45 -13.68
C ARG A 61 -3.01 0.15 -12.20
N THR A 62 -4.16 -0.43 -11.84
CA THR A 62 -4.53 -0.68 -10.44
C THR A 62 -4.02 -2.03 -9.92
N SER A 63 -3.62 -2.93 -10.81
CA SER A 63 -3.07 -4.24 -10.45
C SER A 63 -1.63 -4.13 -9.92
N PRO A 64 -1.28 -4.81 -8.82
CA PRO A 64 0.09 -4.83 -8.29
C PRO A 64 1.06 -5.67 -9.12
N PHE A 65 0.58 -6.63 -9.90
CA PHE A 65 1.40 -7.50 -10.74
C PHE A 65 0.75 -7.64 -12.12
N ALA A 66 1.38 -7.14 -13.17
CA ALA A 66 0.76 -7.08 -14.49
C ALA A 66 1.65 -7.69 -15.58
N PHE A 67 1.09 -8.55 -16.42
CA PHE A 67 1.72 -9.00 -17.65
C PHE A 67 1.53 -7.93 -18.73
N THR A 68 2.64 -7.43 -19.28
CA THR A 68 2.62 -6.36 -20.30
C THR A 68 3.19 -6.86 -21.63
N GLY A 69 2.78 -8.06 -22.05
CA GLY A 69 3.10 -8.65 -23.36
C GLY A 69 4.34 -9.55 -23.41
N ASN A 70 5.48 -9.12 -22.85
CA ASN A 70 6.71 -9.93 -22.82
C ASN A 70 7.39 -10.00 -21.45
N LYS A 71 6.85 -9.32 -20.46
CA LYS A 71 7.40 -9.20 -19.11
C LYS A 71 6.27 -9.07 -18.10
N PHE A 72 6.62 -9.27 -16.83
CA PHE A 72 5.77 -8.87 -15.72
C PHE A 72 6.29 -7.58 -15.08
N GLU A 73 5.36 -6.71 -14.69
CA GLU A 73 5.62 -5.50 -13.94
C GLU A 73 5.10 -5.65 -12.52
N PHE A 74 6.01 -5.56 -11.54
CA PHE A 74 5.65 -5.53 -10.14
C PHE A 74 5.54 -4.08 -9.66
N ARG A 75 4.29 -3.60 -9.52
CA ARG A 75 3.93 -2.20 -9.28
C ARG A 75 3.75 -1.85 -7.81
N ALA A 76 3.81 -2.82 -6.90
CA ALA A 76 3.63 -2.58 -5.46
C ALA A 76 4.90 -2.02 -4.77
N VAL A 77 6.01 -1.83 -5.49
CA VAL A 77 7.26 -1.32 -4.93
C VAL A 77 7.19 0.19 -4.75
N GLY A 78 7.40 0.67 -3.52
CA GLY A 78 7.44 2.10 -3.23
C GLY A 78 8.66 2.79 -3.84
N SER A 79 8.52 4.05 -4.26
CA SER A 79 9.57 4.81 -4.98
C SER A 79 10.88 5.02 -4.20
N SER A 80 10.84 4.95 -2.86
CA SER A 80 12.02 5.06 -1.99
C SER A 80 12.61 3.70 -1.60
N ALA A 81 11.97 2.59 -1.99
CA ALA A 81 12.41 1.26 -1.62
C ALA A 81 13.59 0.80 -2.50
N ASN A 82 14.53 0.09 -1.91
CA ASN A 82 15.58 -0.61 -2.67
C ASN A 82 14.96 -1.81 -3.40
N CYS A 83 15.18 -1.91 -4.71
CA CYS A 83 14.65 -2.98 -5.54
C CYS A 83 15.16 -4.38 -5.13
N ALA A 84 16.32 -4.48 -4.48
CA ALA A 84 16.93 -5.75 -4.08
C ALA A 84 16.00 -6.58 -3.17
N GLY A 85 15.25 -5.95 -2.25
CA GLY A 85 14.34 -6.66 -1.34
C GLY A 85 13.24 -7.39 -2.11
N PRO A 86 12.36 -6.67 -2.83
CA PRO A 86 11.35 -7.28 -3.69
C PRO A 86 11.89 -8.30 -4.69
N MET A 87 13.03 -7.99 -5.33
CA MET A 87 13.65 -8.91 -6.31
C MET A 87 14.15 -10.19 -5.65
N THR A 88 14.75 -10.12 -4.47
CA THR A 88 15.17 -11.31 -3.72
C THR A 88 13.96 -12.20 -3.42
N THR A 89 12.88 -11.62 -2.91
CA THR A 89 11.65 -12.36 -2.59
C THR A 89 11.03 -13.00 -3.83
N ILE A 90 10.81 -12.24 -4.91
CA ILE A 90 10.16 -12.73 -6.13
C ILE A 90 11.01 -13.82 -6.80
N ASN A 91 12.32 -13.61 -6.91
CA ASN A 91 13.21 -14.60 -7.52
C ASN A 91 13.29 -15.87 -6.68
N THR A 92 13.24 -15.77 -5.34
CA THR A 92 13.21 -16.95 -4.45
C THR A 92 11.90 -17.74 -4.65
N ILE A 93 10.76 -17.05 -4.70
CA ILE A 93 9.45 -17.67 -4.97
C ILE A 93 9.48 -18.40 -6.33
N MET A 94 10.03 -17.76 -7.36
CA MET A 94 10.13 -18.36 -8.69
C MET A 94 11.07 -19.58 -8.69
N ALA A 95 12.21 -19.50 -8.00
CA ALA A 95 13.14 -20.62 -7.88
C ALA A 95 12.51 -21.84 -7.22
N GLU A 96 11.81 -21.64 -6.08
CA GLU A 96 11.05 -22.70 -5.40
C GLU A 96 9.98 -23.30 -6.32
N THR A 97 9.23 -22.44 -7.03
CA THR A 97 8.18 -22.87 -7.96
C THR A 97 8.75 -23.74 -9.08
N LEU A 98 9.90 -23.39 -9.65
CA LEU A 98 10.55 -24.17 -10.71
C LEU A 98 11.11 -25.52 -10.20
N LYS A 99 11.65 -25.56 -8.97
CA LYS A 99 12.08 -26.81 -8.32
C LYS A 99 10.89 -27.75 -8.12
N ASN A 100 9.79 -27.25 -7.57
CA ASN A 100 8.56 -28.01 -7.36
C ASN A 100 7.97 -28.49 -8.69
N PHE A 101 7.89 -27.61 -9.69
CA PHE A 101 7.45 -27.97 -11.04
C PHE A 101 8.26 -29.13 -11.61
N LYS A 102 9.59 -29.08 -11.52
CA LYS A 102 10.46 -30.16 -12.02
C LYS A 102 10.20 -31.47 -11.29
N SER A 103 10.11 -31.43 -9.96
CA SER A 103 9.85 -32.62 -9.13
C SER A 103 8.48 -33.25 -9.43
N GLU A 104 7.44 -32.43 -9.63
CA GLU A 104 6.10 -32.90 -9.96
C GLU A 104 6.06 -33.55 -11.35
N VAL A 105 6.72 -32.94 -12.34
CA VAL A 105 6.82 -33.49 -13.71
C VAL A 105 7.58 -34.81 -13.70
N ASP A 106 8.72 -34.89 -13.01
CA ASP A 106 9.51 -36.13 -12.91
C ASP A 106 8.70 -37.27 -12.28
N GLY A 107 7.95 -36.98 -11.21
CA GLY A 107 7.11 -37.97 -10.56
C GLY A 107 5.96 -38.50 -11.43
N ILE A 108 5.53 -37.75 -12.46
CA ILE A 108 4.56 -38.23 -13.46
C ILE A 108 5.27 -39.06 -14.54
N ILE A 109 6.46 -38.65 -14.98
CA ILE A 109 7.28 -39.40 -15.94
C ILE A 109 7.66 -40.77 -15.39
N GLU A 110 8.02 -40.87 -14.11
CA GLU A 110 8.35 -42.13 -13.43
C GLU A 110 7.18 -43.12 -13.39
N LYS A 111 5.93 -42.63 -13.51
CA LYS A 111 4.72 -43.46 -13.59
C LYS A 111 4.47 -44.00 -15.00
N GLY A 112 5.31 -43.66 -15.97
CA GLY A 112 5.25 -44.16 -17.35
C GLY A 112 4.64 -43.20 -18.37
N GLU A 113 4.26 -42.00 -17.95
CA GLU A 113 3.76 -40.95 -18.86
C GLU A 113 4.88 -40.34 -19.69
N LYS A 114 4.55 -39.90 -20.91
CA LYS A 114 5.51 -39.16 -21.74
C LYS A 114 5.74 -37.76 -21.18
N LYS A 115 6.94 -37.23 -21.43
CA LYS A 115 7.39 -35.92 -20.94
C LYS A 115 6.42 -34.79 -21.28
N GLU A 116 5.94 -34.75 -22.53
CA GLU A 116 5.06 -33.69 -23.03
C GLU A 116 3.70 -33.70 -22.33
N VAL A 117 3.14 -34.89 -22.13
CA VAL A 117 1.88 -35.10 -21.38
C VAL A 117 2.06 -34.71 -19.92
N ALA A 118 3.15 -35.15 -19.28
CA ALA A 118 3.47 -34.81 -17.89
C ALA A 118 3.60 -33.28 -17.68
N LEU A 119 4.27 -32.57 -18.60
CA LEU A 119 4.39 -31.12 -18.56
C LEU A 119 3.00 -30.44 -18.61
N MET A 120 2.16 -30.86 -19.55
CA MET A 120 0.82 -30.26 -19.71
C MET A 120 -0.06 -30.51 -18.50
N GLN A 121 0.00 -31.70 -17.89
CA GLN A 121 -0.74 -32.03 -16.67
C GLN A 121 -0.34 -31.12 -15.49
N VAL A 122 0.96 -30.89 -15.26
CA VAL A 122 1.43 -30.00 -14.18
C VAL A 122 1.09 -28.53 -14.49
N ILE A 123 1.23 -28.10 -15.74
CA ILE A 123 0.83 -26.74 -16.16
C ILE A 123 -0.67 -26.52 -15.91
N GLN A 124 -1.52 -27.47 -16.30
CA GLN A 124 -2.97 -27.36 -16.07
C GLN A 124 -3.29 -27.25 -14.57
N LYS A 125 -2.64 -28.07 -13.74
CA LYS A 125 -2.80 -28.00 -12.28
C LYS A 125 -2.47 -26.60 -11.76
N TYR A 126 -1.33 -26.03 -12.18
CA TYR A 126 -0.91 -24.70 -11.74
C TYR A 126 -1.84 -23.59 -12.26
N ILE A 127 -2.42 -23.74 -13.46
CA ILE A 127 -3.45 -22.84 -13.97
C ILE A 127 -4.66 -22.84 -13.04
N VAL A 128 -5.18 -24.01 -12.68
CA VAL A 128 -6.32 -24.16 -11.76
C VAL A 128 -6.01 -23.53 -10.40
N ASP A 129 -4.84 -23.83 -9.83
CA ASP A 129 -4.41 -23.31 -8.52
C ASP A 129 -4.23 -21.78 -8.54
N SER A 130 -3.75 -21.22 -9.66
CA SER A 130 -3.50 -19.78 -9.80
C SER A 130 -4.76 -18.93 -9.95
N LYS A 131 -5.94 -19.51 -10.23
CA LYS A 131 -7.18 -18.76 -10.46
C LYS A 131 -7.56 -17.82 -9.32
N ALA A 132 -7.23 -18.19 -8.09
CA ALA A 132 -7.52 -17.35 -6.92
C ALA A 132 -6.86 -15.96 -7.04
N VAL A 133 -5.66 -15.88 -7.62
CA VAL A 133 -4.88 -14.64 -7.73
C VAL A 133 -5.08 -13.89 -9.05
N LEU A 134 -5.71 -14.50 -10.06
CA LEU A 134 -5.99 -13.84 -11.34
C LEU A 134 -7.17 -12.87 -11.21
N PHE A 135 -6.94 -11.61 -11.57
CA PHE A 135 -7.96 -10.56 -11.51
C PHE A 135 -7.78 -9.51 -12.61
N GLU A 136 -8.82 -9.34 -13.42
CA GLU A 136 -8.82 -8.45 -14.60
C GLU A 136 -9.57 -7.13 -14.36
N GLY A 137 -10.22 -6.97 -13.20
CA GLY A 137 -11.08 -5.84 -12.87
C GLY A 137 -10.37 -4.67 -12.16
N ASP A 138 -11.15 -3.70 -11.68
CA ASP A 138 -10.64 -2.56 -10.92
C ASP A 138 -10.22 -2.95 -9.50
N GLY A 139 -8.91 -2.86 -9.23
CA GLY A 139 -8.31 -3.17 -7.95
C GLY A 139 -8.65 -2.20 -6.81
N TYR A 140 -9.24 -1.04 -7.11
CA TYR A 140 -9.67 -0.08 -6.08
C TYR A 140 -11.10 -0.28 -5.60
N SER A 141 -11.88 -1.10 -6.30
CA SER A 141 -13.28 -1.33 -5.95
C SER A 141 -13.41 -2.01 -4.57
N GLU A 142 -14.41 -1.60 -3.79
CA GLU A 142 -14.77 -2.33 -2.56
C GLU A 142 -15.25 -3.76 -2.85
N GLU A 143 -15.82 -3.95 -4.04
CA GLU A 143 -16.23 -5.25 -4.57
C GLU A 143 -15.03 -6.19 -4.67
N TRP A 144 -13.90 -5.71 -5.23
CA TRP A 144 -12.67 -6.48 -5.28
C TRP A 144 -12.14 -6.79 -3.88
N ALA A 145 -12.18 -5.85 -2.93
CA ALA A 145 -11.72 -6.11 -1.57
C ALA A 145 -12.51 -7.25 -0.90
N LYS A 146 -13.84 -7.27 -1.07
CA LYS A 146 -14.72 -8.34 -0.54
C LYS A 146 -14.52 -9.66 -1.27
N GLU A 147 -14.30 -9.62 -2.59
CA GLU A 147 -14.05 -10.81 -3.38
C GLU A 147 -12.68 -11.43 -3.06
N ALA A 148 -11.64 -10.62 -2.94
CA ALA A 148 -10.30 -11.03 -2.55
C ALA A 148 -10.30 -11.76 -1.20
N GLU A 149 -11.05 -11.24 -0.22
CA GLU A 149 -11.23 -11.90 1.08
C GLU A 149 -11.89 -13.28 0.94
N LYS A 150 -12.96 -13.40 0.14
CA LYS A 150 -13.60 -14.70 -0.16
C LYS A 150 -12.66 -15.69 -0.84
N ARG A 151 -11.73 -15.18 -1.66
CA ARG A 151 -10.68 -15.97 -2.33
C ARG A 151 -9.49 -16.29 -1.41
N GLY A 152 -9.48 -15.80 -0.17
CA GLY A 152 -8.39 -16.01 0.79
C GLY A 152 -7.16 -15.13 0.56
N LEU A 153 -7.29 -14.05 -0.22
CA LEU A 153 -6.21 -13.10 -0.46
C LEU A 153 -6.12 -12.09 0.68
N GLY A 154 -4.93 -11.97 1.27
CA GLY A 154 -4.67 -11.03 2.35
C GLY A 154 -4.78 -9.57 1.90
N ASN A 155 -5.31 -8.71 2.78
CA ASN A 155 -5.38 -7.26 2.60
C ASN A 155 -4.85 -6.55 3.86
N VAL A 156 -3.53 -6.59 4.05
CA VAL A 156 -2.88 -6.03 5.25
C VAL A 156 -2.47 -4.58 4.97
N LYS A 157 -3.22 -3.63 5.52
CA LYS A 157 -3.11 -2.20 5.18
C LYS A 157 -2.04 -1.45 5.97
N THR A 158 -1.65 -1.96 7.14
CA THR A 158 -0.71 -1.29 8.05
C THR A 158 0.67 -1.94 7.98
N THR A 159 1.71 -1.10 8.00
CA THR A 159 3.10 -1.56 7.86
C THR A 159 3.52 -2.56 8.94
N PRO A 160 3.26 -2.35 10.24
CA PRO A 160 3.70 -3.31 11.26
C PRO A 160 3.13 -4.71 11.05
N LEU A 161 1.83 -4.81 10.75
CA LEU A 161 1.18 -6.11 10.51
C LEU A 161 1.62 -6.72 9.17
N ALA A 162 1.89 -5.91 8.14
CA ALA A 162 2.37 -6.42 6.86
C ALA A 162 3.77 -7.01 6.97
N LEU A 163 4.61 -6.47 7.86
CA LEU A 163 5.97 -6.97 8.11
C LEU A 163 5.99 -8.36 8.76
N ASP A 164 4.92 -8.77 9.47
CA ASP A 164 4.81 -10.11 10.04
C ASP A 164 4.92 -11.22 8.98
N ALA A 165 4.67 -10.90 7.71
CA ALA A 165 4.87 -11.81 6.59
C ALA A 165 6.28 -12.43 6.58
N PHE A 166 7.32 -11.70 7.03
CA PHE A 166 8.70 -12.20 7.10
C PHE A 166 8.88 -13.35 8.10
N VAL A 167 8.11 -13.36 9.19
CA VAL A 167 8.27 -14.34 10.29
C VAL A 167 7.26 -15.47 10.22
N THR A 168 6.39 -15.49 9.21
CA THR A 168 5.50 -16.65 8.98
C THR A 168 6.31 -17.90 8.67
N LYS A 169 5.78 -19.06 9.08
CA LYS A 169 6.40 -20.36 8.76
C LYS A 169 6.63 -20.53 7.26
N LYS A 170 5.65 -20.14 6.44
CA LYS A 170 5.75 -20.21 4.97
C LYS A 170 6.94 -19.43 4.43
N SER A 171 7.17 -18.21 4.90
CA SER A 171 8.32 -17.40 4.48
C SER A 171 9.64 -17.98 4.98
N LYS A 172 9.70 -18.41 6.24
CA LYS A 172 10.89 -19.03 6.83
C LYS A 172 11.33 -20.28 6.05
N ASP A 173 10.39 -21.19 5.81
CA ASP A 173 10.65 -22.43 5.06
C ASP A 173 11.09 -22.11 3.62
N LEU A 174 10.41 -21.17 2.94
CA LEU A 174 10.74 -20.76 1.57
C LEU A 174 12.19 -20.27 1.44
N PHE A 175 12.60 -19.34 2.29
CA PHE A 175 13.94 -18.76 2.19
C PHE A 175 15.01 -19.74 2.67
N GLN A 176 14.72 -20.57 3.66
CA GLN A 176 15.66 -21.59 4.15
C GLN A 176 15.89 -22.68 3.12
N HIS A 177 14.84 -23.23 2.49
CA HIS A 177 14.97 -24.28 1.46
C HIS A 177 15.72 -23.81 0.20
N ASN A 178 15.79 -22.51 -0.02
CA ASN A 178 16.52 -21.92 -1.15
C ASN A 178 17.90 -21.38 -0.76
N ASP A 179 18.35 -21.63 0.48
CA ASP A 179 19.64 -21.15 1.00
C ASP A 179 19.83 -19.62 0.85
N ILE A 180 18.74 -18.87 0.98
CA ILE A 180 18.74 -17.41 0.84
C ILE A 180 18.88 -16.73 2.20
N TYR A 181 18.04 -17.13 3.16
CA TYR A 181 18.10 -16.66 4.54
C TYR A 181 17.81 -17.80 5.51
N SER A 182 18.49 -17.77 6.65
CA SER A 182 18.16 -18.56 7.83
C SER A 182 17.01 -17.92 8.63
N HIS A 183 16.41 -18.69 9.55
CA HIS A 183 15.33 -18.18 10.41
C HIS A 183 15.76 -16.96 11.24
N PRO A 184 16.94 -16.95 11.90
CA PRO A 184 17.38 -15.78 12.65
C PRO A 184 17.62 -14.55 11.77
N GLU A 185 18.08 -14.72 10.54
CA GLU A 185 18.28 -13.60 9.61
C GLU A 185 16.95 -12.96 9.20
N LEU A 186 15.89 -13.76 8.98
CA LEU A 186 14.56 -13.23 8.71
C LEU A 186 13.95 -12.50 9.91
N GLU A 187 14.11 -13.06 11.10
CA GLU A 187 13.66 -12.44 12.35
C GLU A 187 14.39 -11.11 12.60
N ALA A 188 15.71 -11.07 12.41
CA ALA A 188 16.49 -9.84 12.51
C ALA A 188 16.06 -8.78 11.48
N ARG A 189 15.80 -9.19 10.23
CA ARG A 189 15.27 -8.28 9.19
C ARG A 189 13.91 -7.72 9.57
N HIS A 190 13.02 -8.56 10.09
CA HIS A 190 11.71 -8.14 10.57
C HIS A 190 11.84 -7.07 11.66
N GLU A 191 12.69 -7.32 12.66
CA GLU A 191 12.93 -6.39 13.76
C GLU A 191 13.53 -5.06 13.28
N ILE A 192 14.54 -5.08 12.40
CA ILE A 192 15.15 -3.87 11.83
C ILE A 192 14.11 -3.03 11.05
N MET A 193 13.21 -3.69 10.30
CA MET A 193 12.18 -2.99 9.54
C MET A 193 11.11 -2.37 10.45
N LEU A 194 10.73 -3.04 11.54
CA LEU A 194 9.84 -2.49 12.57
C LEU A 194 10.49 -1.30 13.28
N GLU A 195 11.77 -1.41 13.64
CA GLU A 195 12.53 -0.31 14.24
C GLU A 195 12.61 0.90 13.31
N ALA A 196 12.90 0.67 12.02
CA ALA A 196 12.93 1.74 11.01
C ALA A 196 11.57 2.42 10.87
N TYR A 197 10.47 1.65 10.87
CA TYR A 197 9.11 2.19 10.87
C TYR A 197 8.86 3.08 12.09
N VAL A 198 9.15 2.58 13.30
CA VAL A 198 8.95 3.32 14.55
C VAL A 198 9.75 4.62 14.56
N LYS A 199 11.03 4.57 14.20
CA LYS A 199 11.87 5.77 14.11
C LYS A 199 11.29 6.79 13.13
N LYS A 200 10.80 6.34 11.97
CA LYS A 200 10.20 7.23 10.97
C LYS A 200 8.94 7.91 11.51
N VAL A 201 7.99 7.15 12.04
CA VAL A 201 6.74 7.72 12.60
C VAL A 201 7.04 8.60 13.80
N GLN A 202 8.02 8.24 14.62
CA GLN A 202 8.46 9.05 15.75
C GLN A 202 9.01 10.41 15.30
N ILE A 203 9.82 10.46 14.24
CA ILE A 203 10.33 11.71 13.66
C ILE A 203 9.17 12.52 13.08
N GLU A 204 8.28 11.90 12.31
CA GLU A 204 7.09 12.57 11.75
C GLU A 204 6.24 13.21 12.86
N ALA A 205 5.99 12.48 13.96
CA ALA A 205 5.22 12.97 15.10
C ALA A 205 5.92 14.16 15.80
N ARG A 206 7.25 14.07 16.00
CA ARG A 206 8.03 15.15 16.62
C ARG A 206 8.00 16.41 15.76
N VAL A 207 8.28 16.27 14.47
CA VAL A 207 8.26 17.39 13.53
C VAL A 207 6.85 18.01 13.45
N MET A 208 5.80 17.19 13.39
CA MET A 208 4.43 17.68 13.39
C MET A 208 4.10 18.49 14.65
N GLY A 209 4.46 17.97 15.84
CA GLY A 209 4.27 18.69 17.11
C GLY A 209 5.05 20.00 17.15
N ASP A 210 6.34 19.96 16.78
CA ASP A 210 7.20 21.13 16.77
C ASP A 210 6.68 22.21 15.81
N LEU A 211 6.32 21.85 14.57
CA LEU A 211 5.77 22.80 13.59
C LEU A 211 4.44 23.39 14.05
N ALA A 212 3.56 22.56 14.60
CA ALA A 212 2.28 23.01 15.13
C ALA A 212 2.47 24.02 16.28
N SER A 213 3.30 23.69 17.27
CA SER A 213 3.53 24.53 18.46
C SER A 213 4.35 25.78 18.20
N THR A 214 5.33 25.73 17.30
CA THR A 214 6.29 26.84 17.12
C THR A 214 5.96 27.76 15.94
N LEU A 215 5.29 27.26 14.90
CA LEU A 215 5.00 28.03 13.69
C LEU A 215 3.50 28.30 13.55
N ILE A 216 2.69 27.23 13.49
CA ILE A 216 1.27 27.33 13.12
C ILE A 216 0.44 28.00 14.21
N LEU A 217 0.47 27.49 15.44
CA LEU A 217 -0.31 28.04 16.54
C LEU A 217 0.03 29.51 16.82
N PRO A 218 1.32 29.93 16.89
CA PRO A 218 1.65 31.35 17.06
C PRO A 218 1.15 32.23 15.92
N ALA A 219 1.22 31.77 14.66
CA ALA A 219 0.69 32.52 13.51
C ALA A 219 -0.83 32.69 13.60
N ALA A 220 -1.55 31.61 13.93
CA ALA A 220 -3.00 31.63 14.06
C ALA A 220 -3.45 32.52 15.23
N VAL A 221 -2.76 32.49 16.37
CA VAL A 221 -3.07 33.35 17.54
C VAL A 221 -2.81 34.82 17.23
N ARG A 222 -1.75 35.16 16.47
CA ARG A 222 -1.52 36.55 16.04
C ARG A 222 -2.67 37.06 15.18
N TYR A 223 -3.09 36.27 14.19
CA TYR A 223 -4.23 36.63 13.34
C TYR A 223 -5.55 36.67 14.14
N GLN A 224 -5.73 35.77 15.10
CA GLN A 224 -6.87 35.79 16.03
C GLN A 224 -6.94 37.12 16.79
N ASN A 225 -5.80 37.63 17.26
CA ASN A 225 -5.73 38.91 17.96
C ASN A 225 -6.14 40.09 17.06
N ASP A 226 -5.77 40.09 15.78
CA ASP A 226 -6.20 41.14 14.84
C ASP A 226 -7.72 41.17 14.67
N ILE A 227 -8.36 40.00 14.57
CA ILE A 227 -9.82 39.90 14.49
C ILE A 227 -10.46 40.41 15.78
N ILE A 228 -9.89 40.07 16.95
CA ILE A 228 -10.36 40.57 18.25
C ILE A 228 -10.28 42.10 18.29
N GLN A 229 -9.15 42.69 17.89
CA GLN A 229 -8.98 44.15 17.87
C GLN A 229 -9.97 44.82 16.91
N ASN A 230 -10.25 44.20 15.75
CA ASN A 230 -11.27 44.70 14.83
C ASN A 230 -12.67 44.72 15.47
N ILE A 231 -13.08 43.63 16.13
CA ILE A 231 -14.38 43.54 16.81
C ILE A 231 -14.49 44.58 17.93
N LEU A 232 -13.44 44.73 18.74
CA LEU A 232 -13.40 45.72 19.81
C LEU A 232 -13.52 47.14 19.26
N GLY A 233 -12.75 47.47 18.22
CA GLY A 233 -12.82 48.78 17.56
C GLY A 233 -14.21 49.10 17.00
N LEU A 234 -14.86 48.14 16.31
CA LEU A 234 -16.23 48.31 15.80
C LEU A 234 -17.26 48.52 16.92
N LYS A 235 -17.07 47.85 18.06
CA LYS A 235 -17.91 48.02 19.24
C LYS A 235 -17.71 49.40 19.89
N GLU A 236 -16.46 49.86 20.01
CA GLU A 236 -16.11 51.15 20.62
C GLU A 236 -16.66 52.35 19.85
N VAL A 237 -16.69 52.28 18.52
CA VAL A 237 -17.32 53.33 17.68
C VAL A 237 -18.86 53.28 17.68
N GLY A 238 -19.45 52.37 18.46
CA GLY A 238 -20.90 52.31 18.70
C GLY A 238 -21.70 51.51 17.66
N LEU A 239 -21.07 50.65 16.86
CA LEU A 239 -21.83 49.79 15.94
C LEU A 239 -22.58 48.69 16.68
N ALA A 240 -23.77 48.37 16.17
CA ALA A 240 -24.57 47.26 16.67
C ALA A 240 -23.88 45.91 16.40
N GLU A 241 -24.13 44.92 17.27
CA GLU A 241 -23.52 43.59 17.18
C GLU A 241 -23.75 42.88 15.85
N THR A 242 -24.89 43.13 15.21
CA THR A 242 -25.20 42.62 13.86
C THR A 242 -24.19 43.06 12.80
N SER A 243 -23.46 44.16 13.04
CA SER A 243 -22.44 44.70 12.12
C SER A 243 -21.12 43.94 12.16
N TYR A 244 -20.87 43.15 13.21
CA TYR A 244 -19.66 42.35 13.37
C TYR A 244 -19.91 40.88 13.75
N ALA A 245 -21.14 40.40 13.48
CA ALA A 245 -21.54 39.02 13.77
C ALA A 245 -20.68 37.99 13.00
N ASN A 246 -20.34 38.28 11.74
CA ASN A 246 -19.51 37.40 10.92
C ASN A 246 -18.08 37.27 11.49
N GLN A 247 -17.50 38.38 11.95
CA GLN A 247 -16.17 38.41 12.56
C GLN A 247 -16.15 37.58 13.84
N LYS A 248 -17.20 37.69 14.67
CA LYS A 248 -17.39 36.84 15.86
C LYS A 248 -17.48 35.35 15.50
N GLN A 249 -18.20 35.00 14.44
CA GLN A 249 -18.29 33.62 13.98
C GLN A 249 -16.93 33.08 13.51
N ILE A 250 -16.20 33.85 12.70
CA ILE A 250 -14.84 33.49 12.25
C ILE A 250 -13.91 33.30 13.44
N LEU A 251 -13.97 34.22 14.42
CA LEU A 251 -13.19 34.13 15.64
C LEU A 251 -13.45 32.85 16.42
N GLY A 252 -14.72 32.44 16.54
CA GLY A 252 -15.11 31.18 17.18
C GLY A 252 -14.51 29.96 16.47
N VAL A 253 -14.69 29.86 15.15
CA VAL A 253 -14.15 28.74 14.36
C VAL A 253 -12.62 28.69 14.42
N LEU A 254 -11.96 29.85 14.35
CA LEU A 254 -10.51 29.95 14.46
C LEU A 254 -10.03 29.46 15.83
N SER A 255 -10.72 29.87 16.90
CA SER A 255 -10.44 29.43 18.27
C SER A 255 -10.58 27.93 18.42
N ASP A 256 -11.64 27.34 17.86
CA ASP A 256 -11.88 25.89 17.95
C ASP A 256 -10.75 25.10 17.28
N HIS A 257 -10.30 25.54 16.10
CA HIS A 257 -9.18 24.90 15.41
C HIS A 257 -7.86 25.04 16.17
N ILE A 258 -7.54 26.23 16.70
CA ILE A 258 -6.35 26.46 17.53
C ILE A 258 -6.36 25.52 18.75
N ASN A 259 -7.47 25.48 19.48
CA ASN A 259 -7.61 24.64 20.68
C ASN A 259 -7.49 23.15 20.34
N THR A 260 -8.14 22.70 19.27
CA THR A 260 -8.12 21.29 18.86
C THR A 260 -6.71 20.85 18.46
N ILE A 261 -5.95 21.69 17.74
CA ILE A 261 -4.55 21.39 17.40
C ILE A 261 -3.70 21.32 18.66
N ALA A 262 -3.79 22.30 19.56
CA ALA A 262 -2.99 22.34 20.78
C ALA A 262 -3.22 21.10 21.66
N ASP A 263 -4.49 20.75 21.91
CA ASP A 263 -4.88 19.58 22.71
C ASP A 263 -4.41 18.26 22.07
N ASN A 264 -4.60 18.09 20.75
CA ASN A 264 -4.16 16.86 20.07
C ASN A 264 -2.65 16.74 19.97
N VAL A 265 -1.90 17.85 19.86
CA VAL A 265 -0.43 17.81 19.90
C VAL A 265 0.05 17.34 21.28
N GLU A 266 -0.53 17.85 22.37
CA GLU A 266 -0.19 17.41 23.72
C GLU A 266 -0.49 15.91 23.92
N LYS A 267 -1.70 15.47 23.52
CA LYS A 267 -2.10 14.06 23.59
C LYS A 267 -1.22 13.15 22.74
N MET A 268 -0.84 13.58 21.53
CA MET A 268 0.09 12.85 20.66
C MET A 268 1.47 12.71 21.31
N ILE A 269 1.97 13.76 21.97
CA ILE A 269 3.24 13.72 22.69
C ILE A 269 3.18 12.70 23.83
N GLU A 270 2.06 12.65 24.57
CA GLU A 270 1.88 11.69 25.66
C GLU A 270 1.76 10.25 25.16
N ALA A 271 0.93 10.00 24.14
CA ALA A 271 0.83 8.70 23.50
C ALA A 271 2.19 8.20 22.99
N ARG A 272 3.01 9.11 22.44
CA ARG A 272 4.37 8.80 22.04
C ARG A 272 5.25 8.40 23.23
N LYS A 273 5.10 9.02 24.42
CA LYS A 273 5.88 8.63 25.60
C LYS A 273 5.54 7.20 26.01
N VAL A 274 4.25 6.89 26.14
CA VAL A 274 3.75 5.54 26.45
C VAL A 274 4.27 4.52 25.44
N ALA A 275 4.18 4.81 24.13
CA ALA A 275 4.68 3.91 23.10
C ALA A 275 6.20 3.68 23.16
N ASN A 276 7.00 4.63 23.67
CA ASN A 276 8.45 4.42 23.82
C ASN A 276 8.81 3.42 24.92
N GLU A 277 7.97 3.27 25.94
CA GLU A 277 8.22 2.40 27.09
C GLU A 277 7.97 0.92 26.79
N ILE A 278 7.27 0.61 25.68
CA ILE A 278 7.05 -0.77 25.23
C ILE A 278 8.39 -1.43 24.90
N GLU A 279 8.70 -2.60 25.45
CA GLU A 279 9.98 -3.27 25.18
C GLU A 279 9.96 -4.02 23.84
N ASP A 280 8.87 -4.74 23.54
CA ASP A 280 8.73 -5.50 22.31
C ASP A 280 8.62 -4.58 21.08
N MET A 281 9.48 -4.82 20.09
CA MET A 281 9.59 -3.95 18.92
C MET A 281 8.34 -4.01 18.02
N ARG A 282 7.66 -5.17 17.97
CA ARG A 282 6.45 -5.34 17.16
C ARG A 282 5.26 -4.63 17.81
N GLU A 283 5.07 -4.82 19.11
CA GLU A 283 4.04 -4.12 19.87
C GLU A 283 4.26 -2.60 19.85
N LYS A 284 5.52 -2.16 20.00
CA LYS A 284 5.88 -0.75 19.84
C LYS A 284 5.52 -0.21 18.46
N ALA A 285 5.81 -0.95 17.39
CA ALA A 285 5.46 -0.55 16.05
C ALA A 285 3.94 -0.44 15.84
N ILE A 286 3.16 -1.36 16.41
CA ILE A 286 1.69 -1.31 16.39
C ILE A 286 1.18 -0.08 17.16
N ALA A 287 1.68 0.18 18.37
CA ALA A 287 1.30 1.35 19.16
C ALA A 287 1.63 2.68 18.43
N TYR A 288 2.78 2.75 17.76
CA TYR A 288 3.12 3.90 16.92
C TYR A 288 2.18 4.05 15.70
N CYS A 289 1.75 2.94 15.11
CA CYS A 289 0.84 2.94 13.97
C CYS A 289 -0.57 3.40 14.36
N ASP A 290 -1.12 2.80 15.41
CA ASP A 290 -2.54 2.93 15.75
C ASP A 290 -2.73 4.06 16.77
N ASP A 291 -2.00 4.01 17.88
CA ASP A 291 -2.20 4.92 19.00
C ASP A 291 -1.59 6.32 18.81
N VAL A 292 -0.53 6.43 18.00
CA VAL A 292 0.12 7.71 17.69
C VAL A 292 -0.31 8.24 16.33
N LYS A 293 0.03 7.52 15.25
CA LYS A 293 -0.25 7.99 13.89
C LYS A 293 -1.76 7.97 13.59
N GLY A 294 -2.42 6.84 13.83
CA GLY A 294 -3.84 6.64 13.54
C GLY A 294 -4.76 7.61 14.30
N ASN A 295 -4.44 7.88 15.57
CA ASN A 295 -5.27 8.75 16.40
C ASN A 295 -5.06 10.26 16.16
N TYR A 296 -3.85 10.71 15.81
CA TYR A 296 -3.55 12.15 15.89
C TYR A 296 -3.14 12.81 14.58
N PHE A 297 -2.47 12.12 13.66
CA PHE A 297 -1.84 12.78 12.51
C PHE A 297 -2.86 13.47 11.60
N ASP A 298 -3.92 12.74 11.22
CA ASP A 298 -4.94 13.28 10.32
C ASP A 298 -5.80 14.35 10.99
N ILE A 299 -6.06 14.23 12.30
CA ILE A 299 -6.81 15.24 13.06
C ILE A 299 -6.03 16.55 13.10
N ILE A 300 -4.77 16.51 13.53
CA ILE A 300 -3.91 17.70 13.61
C ILE A 300 -3.80 18.33 12.23
N ARG A 301 -3.46 17.52 11.21
CA ARG A 301 -3.32 17.99 9.84
C ARG A 301 -4.60 18.65 9.32
N TYR A 302 -5.75 18.02 9.50
CA TYR A 302 -7.04 18.57 9.06
C TYR A 302 -7.26 19.97 9.61
N HIS A 303 -7.04 20.17 10.91
CA HIS A 303 -7.23 21.49 11.53
C HIS A 303 -6.18 22.51 11.09
N VAL A 304 -4.93 22.10 10.89
CA VAL A 304 -3.88 22.97 10.29
C VAL A 304 -4.28 23.41 8.88
N ASP A 305 -4.74 22.48 8.04
CA ASP A 305 -5.18 22.76 6.67
C ASP A 305 -6.40 23.71 6.66
N LYS A 306 -7.30 23.61 7.64
CA LYS A 306 -8.40 24.58 7.81
C LYS A 306 -7.89 25.96 8.24
N LEU A 307 -6.92 26.02 9.15
CA LEU A 307 -6.30 27.29 9.52
C LEU A 307 -5.60 27.96 8.34
N GLU A 308 -4.95 27.21 7.45
CA GLU A 308 -4.30 27.76 6.24
C GLU A 308 -5.25 28.58 5.36
N LEU A 309 -6.51 28.16 5.28
CA LEU A 309 -7.55 28.82 4.48
C LEU A 309 -8.13 30.06 5.16
N MET A 310 -8.04 30.13 6.49
CA MET A 310 -8.65 31.20 7.30
C MET A 310 -7.66 32.30 7.67
N VAL A 311 -6.42 31.91 7.95
CA VAL A 311 -5.35 32.82 8.37
C VAL A 311 -4.85 33.60 7.14
N ASN A 312 -4.71 34.91 7.30
CA ASN A 312 -4.18 35.75 6.23
C ASN A 312 -2.78 35.27 5.82
N ASP A 313 -2.54 35.25 4.50
CA ASP A 313 -1.32 34.78 3.86
C ASP A 313 -0.04 35.41 4.44
N SER A 314 -0.10 36.69 4.84
CA SER A 314 1.06 37.40 5.44
C SER A 314 1.48 36.86 6.80
N TYR A 315 0.56 36.21 7.53
CA TYR A 315 0.84 35.57 8.81
C TYR A 315 1.26 34.11 8.66
N TRP A 316 0.91 33.49 7.52
CA TRP A 316 1.10 32.05 7.33
C TRP A 316 2.58 31.71 7.11
N PRO A 317 3.18 30.86 7.95
CA PRO A 317 4.64 30.71 7.97
C PRO A 317 5.18 29.70 6.95
N LEU A 318 4.32 28.87 6.35
CA LEU A 318 4.74 27.78 5.47
C LEU A 318 4.32 28.06 4.02
N PRO A 319 5.13 27.67 3.02
CA PRO A 319 4.71 27.72 1.63
C PRO A 319 3.45 26.89 1.41
N LYS A 320 2.48 27.45 0.69
CA LYS A 320 1.23 26.76 0.37
C LYS A 320 1.44 25.76 -0.77
N TYR A 321 0.57 24.76 -0.86
CA TYR A 321 0.67 23.73 -1.92
C TYR A 321 0.69 24.34 -3.34
N ARG A 322 -0.04 25.43 -3.57
CA ARG A 322 -0.03 26.14 -4.86
C ARG A 322 1.36 26.67 -5.23
N GLU A 323 2.16 27.03 -4.23
CA GLU A 323 3.49 27.60 -4.39
C GLU A 323 4.50 26.49 -4.63
N LEU A 324 4.42 25.43 -3.82
CA LEU A 324 5.28 24.24 -3.96
C LEU A 324 5.09 23.52 -5.31
N LEU A 325 3.88 23.52 -5.86
CA LEU A 325 3.54 22.76 -7.06
C LEU A 325 3.64 23.56 -8.36
N PHE A 326 3.41 24.88 -8.33
CA PHE A 326 3.24 25.67 -9.56
C PHE A 326 4.11 26.92 -9.66
N LEU A 327 4.63 27.46 -8.55
CA LEU A 327 5.54 28.61 -8.62
C LEU A 327 6.97 28.10 -8.85
N ARG A 328 7.55 28.51 -9.98
CA ARG A 328 8.96 28.29 -10.33
C ARG A 328 9.80 29.51 -10.00
#